data_AF-A0A3L8B8D0-F1
#
_entry.id   AF-A0A3L8B8D0-F1
#
_cell.length_a   1.000
_cell.length_b   1.000
_cell.length_c   1.000
_cell.angle_alpha   90.00
_cell.angle_beta   90.00
_cell.angle_gamma   90.00
#
_symmetry.space_group_name_H-M   'P 1'
#
loop_
_entity.id
_entity.type
_entity.pdbx_description
1 polymer ?
#
loop_
_entity_poly.entity_id
_entity_poly.type
_entity_poly.pdbx_seq_one_letter_code
_entity_poly.pdbx_strand_id
1 'polypeptide(L)' 'MAFETFADFMAMGKHGPYVWSAYGITLLVVVANILAPIIRRKGLVEEIKRKAKREQAES' A
#
# COMPACT_ATOMS: atom_id res chain seq x y z
N MET A 1 -34.22 -13.05 7.04
CA MET A 1 -33.38 -11.92 6.58
C MET A 1 -32.08 -12.51 6.05
N ALA A 2 -31.43 -11.92 5.04
CA ALA A 2 -30.35 -12.61 4.30
C ALA A 2 -29.10 -12.96 5.14
N PHE A 3 -28.93 -12.35 6.31
CA PHE A 3 -27.88 -12.65 7.29
C PHE A 3 -28.43 -12.40 8.69
N GLU A 4 -28.20 -13.31 9.63
CA GLU A 4 -28.70 -13.17 11.02
C GLU A 4 -27.66 -12.58 11.97
N THR A 5 -26.36 -12.69 11.62
CA THR A 5 -25.26 -12.15 12.42
C THR A 5 -24.15 -11.55 11.55
N PHE A 6 -23.34 -10.68 12.16
CA PHE A 6 -22.12 -10.15 11.52
C PHE A 6 -21.10 -11.25 11.18
N ALA A 7 -21.07 -12.33 11.97
CA ALA A 7 -20.25 -13.50 11.70
C ALA A 7 -20.70 -14.23 10.42
N ASP A 8 -22.01 -14.36 10.18
CA ASP A 8 -22.54 -14.98 8.95
C ASP A 8 -22.25 -14.12 7.70
N PHE A 9 -22.27 -12.80 7.86
CA PHE A 9 -21.86 -11.88 6.81
C PHE A 9 -20.36 -12.01 6.48
N MET A 10 -19.50 -12.21 7.48
CA MET A 10 -18.07 -12.41 7.25
C MET A 10 -17.76 -13.81 6.70
N ALA A 11 -18.44 -14.84 7.20
CA ALA A 11 -18.26 -16.21 6.77
C ALA A 11 -18.83 -16.47 5.37
N MET A 12 -19.91 -15.77 4.97
CA MET A 12 -20.66 -16.01 3.72
C MET A 12 -20.75 -17.53 3.39
N GLY A 13 -21.08 -18.33 4.40
CA GLY A 13 -20.98 -19.79 4.36
C GLY A 13 -19.54 -20.30 4.12
N LYS A 14 -19.31 -20.96 2.97
CA LYS A 14 -17.98 -21.50 2.57
C LYS A 14 -17.17 -20.53 1.69
N HIS A 15 -17.76 -19.40 1.29
CA HIS A 15 -17.16 -18.50 0.29
C HIS A 15 -16.45 -17.29 0.92
N GLY A 16 -16.75 -16.94 2.18
CA GLY A 16 -16.17 -15.78 2.86
C GLY A 16 -14.64 -15.73 2.80
N PRO A 17 -13.91 -16.83 3.09
CA PRO A 17 -12.45 -16.84 3.00
C PRO A 17 -11.90 -16.45 1.62
N TYR A 18 -12.57 -16.85 0.53
CA TYR A 18 -12.17 -16.52 -0.84
C TYR A 18 -12.43 -15.05 -1.18
N VAL A 19 -13.57 -14.52 -0.74
CA VAL A 19 -13.94 -13.12 -0.97
C VAL A 19 -12.98 -12.20 -0.23
N TRP A 20 -12.78 -12.42 1.07
CA TRP A 20 -11.92 -11.58 1.89
C TRP A 20 -10.45 -11.69 1.51
N SER A 21 -9.96 -12.86 1.08
CA SER A 21 -8.59 -12.98 0.57
C SER A 21 -8.40 -12.23 -0.74
N ALA A 22 -9.36 -12.27 -1.68
CA ALA A 22 -9.31 -11.48 -2.91
C ALA A 22 -9.29 -9.97 -2.64
N TYR A 23 -10.13 -9.49 -1.71
CA TYR A 23 -10.10 -8.09 -1.25
C TYR A 23 -8.77 -7.74 -0.58
N GLY A 24 -8.25 -8.62 0.28
CA GLY A 24 -6.97 -8.42 0.98
C GLY A 24 -5.78 -8.33 0.02
N ILE A 25 -5.70 -9.24 -0.96
CA ILE A 25 -4.65 -9.22 -1.99
C ILE A 25 -4.78 -7.95 -2.83
N THR A 26 -5.99 -7.59 -3.25
CA THR A 26 -6.23 -6.37 -4.03
C THR A 26 -5.81 -5.12 -3.26
N LEU A 27 -6.20 -5.01 -1.99
CA LEU A 27 -5.80 -3.91 -1.12
C LEU A 27 -4.28 -3.84 -0.97
N LEU A 28 -3.62 -4.98 -0.78
CA LEU A 28 -2.17 -5.05 -0.69
C LEU A 28 -1.50 -4.53 -1.97
N VAL A 29 -1.98 -4.96 -3.15
CA VAL A 29 -1.45 -4.51 -4.44
C VAL A 29 -1.64 -3.00 -4.64
N VAL A 30 -2.81 -2.47 -4.28
CA VAL A 30 -3.10 -1.03 -4.35
C VAL A 30 -2.16 -0.25 -3.42
N VAL A 31 -2.03 -0.68 -2.16
CA VAL A 31 -1.13 -0.04 -1.19
C VAL A 31 0.31 -0.10 -1.65
N ALA A 32 0.76 -1.24 -2.17
CA ALA A 32 2.11 -1.38 -2.72
C ALA A 32 2.37 -0.42 -3.90
N ASN A 33 1.39 -0.26 -4.80
CA ASN A 33 1.48 0.68 -5.92
C ASN A 33 1.53 2.14 -5.47
N ILE A 34 0.91 2.49 -4.35
CA ILE A 34 0.96 3.85 -3.78
C ILE A 34 2.28 4.06 -3.03
N LEU A 35 2.74 3.06 -2.26
CA LEU A 35 3.96 3.16 -1.47
C LEU A 35 5.22 3.17 -2.34
N ALA A 36 5.26 2.39 -3.42
CA ALA A 36 6.41 2.32 -4.33
C ALA A 36 6.91 3.70 -4.83
N PRO A 37 6.06 4.58 -5.40
CA PRO A 37 6.48 5.90 -5.85
C PRO A 37 6.82 6.83 -4.69
N ILE A 38 6.16 6.72 -3.53
CA ILE A 38 6.46 7.53 -2.34
C ILE A 38 7.86 7.23 -1.83
N ILE A 39 8.19 5.94 -1.67
CA ILE A 39 9.51 5.49 -1.23
C ILE A 39 10.58 5.89 -2.25
N ARG A 40 10.30 5.72 -3.55
CA ARG A 40 11.24 6.10 -4.62
C ARG A 40 11.52 7.60 -4.66
N ARG A 41 10.50 8.44 -4.47
CA ARG A 41 10.64 9.90 -4.43
C ARG A 41 11.49 10.36 -3.25
N LYS A 42 11.34 9.75 -2.08
CA LYS A 42 12.16 10.10 -0.90
C LYS A 42 13.66 9.92 -1.16
N GLY A 43 14.05 8.80 -1.77
CA GLY A 43 15.45 8.54 -2.11
C GLY A 43 16.02 9.52 -3.13
N LEU A 44 15.25 9.87 -4.17
CA LEU A 44 15.70 10.81 -5.20
C LEU A 44 15.87 12.24 -4.68
N VAL A 45 14.93 12.72 -3.86
CA VAL A 45 15.02 14.07 -3.27
C VAL A 45 16.23 14.19 -2.35
N GLU A 46 16.52 13.14 -1.58
CA GLU A 46 17.66 13.11 -0.67
C GLU A 46 19.01 13.10 -1.43
N GLU A 47 19.08 12.37 -2.55
CA GLU A 47 20.25 12.38 -3.42
C GLU A 47 20.49 13.76 -4.06
N ILE A 48 19.44 14.41 -4.55
CA ILE A 48 19.52 15.77 -5.13
C ILE A 48 20.01 16.77 -4.08
N LYS A 49 19.43 16.75 -2.86
CA LYS A 49 19.89 17.61 -1.76
C LYS A 49 21.37 17.41 -1.42
N ARG A 50 21.83 16.15 -1.45
CA ARG A 50 23.23 15.83 -1.15
C ARG A 50 24.19 16.35 -2.23
N LYS A 51 23.80 16.32 -3.51
CA LYS A 51 24.60 16.88 -4.61
C LYS A 51 24.65 18.41 -4.56
N ALA A 52 23.50 19.07 -4.39
CA ALA A 52 23.43 20.53 -4.28
C ALA A 52 24.29 21.09 -3.14
N LYS A 53 24.38 20.39 -2.00
CA LYS A 53 25.23 20.80 -0.87
C LYS A 53 26.73 20.71 -1.18
N ARG A 54 27.15 19.81 -2.07
CA ARG A 54 28.56 19.67 -2.48
C ARG A 54 28.95 20.77 -3.47
N GLU A 55 28.10 21.04 -4.45
CA GLU A 55 28.32 22.12 -5.43
C GLU A 55 28.40 23.50 -4.74
N GLN A 56 27.57 23.74 -3.71
CA GLN A 56 27.64 24.97 -2.91
C GLN A 56 28.88 25.08 -2.01
N ALA A 57 29.55 23.97 -1.70
CA ALA A 57 30.78 23.99 -0.91
C ALA A 57 32.04 24.13 -1.78
N GLU A 58 31.92 23.92 -3.09
CA GLU A 58 33.00 24.04 -4.07
C GLU A 58 32.99 25.38 -4.85
N SER A 59 31.95 26.22 -4.71
CA SER A 59 31.90 27.61 -5.20
C SER A 59 32.19 28.62 -4.08
#